data_AF-A0A2N6C3X9-F1
#
_entry.id   AF-A0A2N6C3X9-F1
#
_cell.length_a   1.000
_cell.length_b   1.000
_cell.length_c   1.000
_cell.angle_alpha   90.00
_cell.angle_beta   90.00
_cell.angle_gamma   90.00
#
_symmetry.space_group_name_H-M   'P 1'
#
loop_
_entity.id
_entity.type
_entity.pdbx_description
1 polymer ?
#
loop_
_entity_poly.entity_id
_entity_poly.type
_entity_poly.pdbx_seq_one_letter_code
_entity_poly.pdbx_strand_id
1 'polypeptide(L)'
;MSHSRHLSLTLVFILGLGLLAVSFLPPAGRQSATDAGDDEARLLAAVQSEHPSLFFQAISINRADAPQLTVVPGIGPELARRIVAYRASNGPFRDLADLERVRGIGPAKLADLRAYCSL
;
A
#
# COMPACT_ATOMS: atom_id res chain seq x y z
N MET A 1 -16.28 43.85 56.06
CA MET A 1 -16.73 45.27 55.93
C MET A 1 -16.43 45.68 54.50
N SER A 2 -17.37 45.52 53.57
CA SER A 2 -18.43 46.47 53.17
C SER A 2 -18.03 47.34 51.98
N HIS A 3 -18.80 47.19 50.89
CA HIS A 3 -19.30 48.29 50.04
C HIS A 3 -18.25 48.86 49.06
N SER A 4 -18.53 49.24 47.81
CA SER A 4 -19.76 49.36 47.03
C SER A 4 -19.38 49.68 45.58
N ARG A 5 -20.12 49.08 44.63
CA ARG A 5 -20.80 49.76 43.52
C ARG A 5 -20.03 50.87 42.77
N HIS A 6 -19.44 50.52 41.62
CA HIS A 6 -19.21 51.47 40.53
C HIS A 6 -19.90 50.98 39.25
N LEU A 7 -21.22 50.87 39.37
CA LEU A 7 -22.18 50.99 38.29
C LEU A 7 -22.18 52.45 37.82
N SER A 8 -21.26 52.84 36.94
CA SER A 8 -21.37 54.07 36.14
C SER A 8 -20.18 54.14 35.18
N LEU A 9 -20.35 53.67 33.95
CA LEU A 9 -19.63 54.27 32.81
C LEU A 9 -20.36 53.90 31.51
N THR A 10 -21.66 54.16 31.51
CA THR A 10 -22.48 54.24 30.30
C THR A 10 -22.20 55.61 29.67
N LEU A 11 -21.09 55.81 28.95
CA LEU A 11 -20.97 57.04 28.15
C LEU A 11 -19.88 56.98 27.07
N VAL A 12 -20.30 57.34 25.87
CA VAL A 12 -19.50 57.83 24.73
C VAL A 12 -18.64 56.78 24.02
N PHE A 13 -19.11 56.29 22.87
CA PHE A 13 -18.46 56.57 21.58
C PHE A 13 -19.40 56.12 20.45
N ILE A 14 -20.46 56.91 20.28
CA ILE A 14 -21.25 56.92 19.05
C ILE A 14 -20.60 57.96 18.12
N LEU A 15 -20.57 57.63 16.83
CA LEU A 15 -20.49 58.50 15.66
C LEU A 15 -19.09 58.75 15.03
N GLY A 16 -18.79 57.95 14.01
CA GLY A 16 -17.83 58.27 12.95
C GLY A 16 -18.33 57.64 11.64
N LEU A 17 -19.05 58.43 10.85
CA LEU A 17 -19.70 58.08 9.59
C LEU A 17 -18.65 57.82 8.51
N GLY A 18 -18.59 56.61 7.96
CA GLY A 18 -17.67 56.22 6.88
C GLY A 18 -18.31 55.15 5.99
N LEU A 19 -19.12 55.61 5.04
CA LEU A 19 -19.67 54.85 3.93
C LEU A 19 -18.53 54.16 3.13
N LEU A 20 -18.86 53.03 2.49
CA LEU A 20 -18.13 52.39 1.37
C LEU A 20 -17.04 51.36 1.73
N ALA A 21 -17.44 50.15 2.10
CA ALA A 21 -16.81 48.89 1.65
C ALA A 21 -17.60 47.66 2.12
N VAL A 22 -18.84 47.52 1.65
CA VAL A 22 -19.39 46.16 1.46
C VAL A 22 -18.50 45.52 0.40
N SER A 23 -17.71 44.50 0.75
CA SER A 23 -17.47 43.31 -0.08
C SER A 23 -16.36 42.36 0.40
N PHE A 24 -15.51 42.70 1.38
CA PHE A 24 -14.32 41.87 1.53
C PHE A 24 -13.67 41.86 2.92
N LEU A 25 -14.21 41.06 3.86
CA LEU A 25 -13.36 40.35 4.81
C LEU A 25 -14.06 39.10 5.38
N PRO A 26 -13.44 37.91 5.23
CA PRO A 26 -14.02 36.63 5.63
C PRO A 26 -14.16 36.49 7.16
N PRO A 27 -15.12 35.68 7.64
CA PRO A 27 -15.28 35.42 9.07
C PRO A 27 -14.05 34.69 9.63
N ALA A 28 -13.28 35.38 10.46
CA ALA A 28 -12.26 34.73 11.28
C ALA A 28 -12.93 33.92 12.40
N GLY A 29 -12.79 32.60 12.34
CA GLY A 29 -12.66 31.74 13.51
C GLY A 29 -13.94 31.38 14.28
N ARG A 30 -14.60 30.29 13.86
CA ARG A 30 -14.92 29.16 14.76
C ARG A 30 -15.54 28.01 13.98
N GLN A 31 -14.70 27.08 13.56
CA GLN A 31 -15.05 25.66 13.42
C GLN A 31 -13.84 24.93 13.99
N SER A 32 -13.82 24.79 15.32
CA SER A 32 -13.93 23.49 15.98
C SER A 32 -13.09 22.43 15.28
N ALA A 33 -11.88 22.30 15.80
CA ALA A 33 -10.93 21.26 15.49
C ALA A 33 -11.44 19.89 15.95
N THR A 34 -12.02 19.12 15.03
CA THR A 34 -12.09 17.65 15.06
C THR A 34 -12.31 17.17 13.62
N ASP A 35 -11.33 17.38 12.74
CA ASP A 35 -11.31 16.67 11.44
C ASP A 35 -9.90 16.61 10.81
N ALA A 36 -8.85 16.88 11.60
CA ALA A 36 -7.47 16.97 11.10
C ALA A 36 -6.61 15.74 11.43
N GLY A 37 -7.17 14.72 12.12
CA GLY A 37 -6.45 13.48 12.45
C GLY A 37 -6.55 12.40 11.37
N ASP A 38 -7.50 12.56 10.46
CA ASP A 38 -7.99 11.50 9.58
C ASP A 38 -7.27 11.54 8.22
N ASP A 39 -6.84 12.74 7.82
CA ASP A 39 -6.16 12.97 6.55
C ASP A 39 -4.69 12.55 6.59
N GLU A 40 -4.00 12.70 7.74
CA GLU A 40 -2.63 12.21 7.92
C GLU A 40 -2.60 10.67 7.90
N ALA A 41 -3.57 10.01 8.54
CA ALA A 41 -3.72 8.56 8.49
C ALA A 41 -4.02 8.05 7.07
N ARG A 42 -4.80 8.80 6.27
CA ARG A 42 -5.06 8.49 4.86
C ARG A 42 -3.86 8.75 3.96
N LEU A 43 -3.09 9.80 4.20
CA LEU A 43 -1.87 10.10 3.44
C LEU A 43 -0.78 9.05 3.71
N LEU A 44 -0.64 8.60 4.96
CA LEU A 44 0.23 7.49 5.34
C LEU A 44 -0.24 6.15 4.75
N ALA A 45 -1.56 5.90 4.73
CA ALA A 45 -2.14 4.71 4.09
C ALA A 45 -1.98 4.70 2.56
N ALA A 46 -2.03 5.86 1.91
CA ALA A 46 -1.80 6.01 0.48
C ALA A 46 -0.32 5.76 0.11
N VAL A 47 0.63 6.22 0.95
CA VAL A 47 2.06 5.93 0.78
C VAL A 47 2.36 4.44 0.99
N GLN A 48 1.59 3.74 1.82
CA GLN A 48 1.70 2.28 2.03
C GLN A 48 1.31 1.45 0.78
N SER A 49 0.56 2.02 -0.16
CA SER A 49 0.07 1.29 -1.36
C SER A 49 1.07 1.28 -2.51
N GLU A 50 2.12 2.10 -2.43
CA GLU A 50 3.28 1.99 -3.30
C GLU A 50 4.30 1.06 -2.66
N HIS A 51 3.90 -0.17 -2.33
CA HIS A 51 4.90 -1.22 -2.26
C HIS A 51 5.49 -1.31 -3.67
N PRO A 52 6.76 -0.93 -3.89
CA PRO A 52 7.44 -1.47 -5.04
C PRO A 52 7.41 -2.96 -4.74
N SER A 53 6.54 -3.70 -5.42
CA SER A 53 6.84 -5.10 -5.68
C SER A 53 8.21 -4.99 -6.32
N LEU A 54 9.29 -5.20 -5.55
CA LEU A 54 10.63 -5.27 -6.10
C LEU A 54 10.52 -6.44 -7.05
N PHE A 55 10.28 -6.13 -8.33
CA PHE A 55 9.63 -7.00 -9.31
C PHE A 55 10.58 -8.15 -9.62
N PHE A 56 10.64 -9.16 -8.74
CA PHE A 56 11.09 -10.48 -9.09
C PHE A 56 9.98 -11.06 -9.96
N GLN A 57 10.16 -10.92 -11.28
CA GLN A 57 9.26 -11.50 -12.25
C GLN A 57 9.23 -13.01 -12.04
N ALA A 58 8.07 -13.54 -11.66
CA ALA A 58 7.91 -14.98 -11.45
C ALA A 58 8.23 -15.75 -12.74
N ILE A 59 9.02 -16.81 -12.61
CA ILE A 59 9.48 -17.61 -13.73
C ILE A 59 8.41 -18.62 -14.13
N SER A 60 8.00 -18.57 -15.40
CA SER A 60 6.97 -19.47 -15.96
C SER A 60 7.51 -20.88 -16.11
N ILE A 61 6.94 -21.83 -15.37
CA ILE A 61 7.34 -23.23 -15.33
C ILE A 61 7.03 -23.97 -16.64
N ASN A 62 6.05 -23.53 -17.42
CA ASN A 62 5.76 -24.14 -18.72
C ASN A 62 6.60 -23.54 -19.87
N ARG A 63 7.16 -22.34 -19.70
CA ARG A 63 7.89 -21.64 -20.77
C ARG A 63 9.40 -21.59 -20.56
N ALA A 64 9.86 -21.43 -19.33
CA ALA A 64 11.28 -21.26 -19.02
C ALA A 64 12.10 -22.49 -19.44
N ASP A 65 13.26 -22.28 -20.04
CA ASP A 65 14.20 -23.36 -20.32
C ASP A 65 14.95 -23.80 -19.05
N ALA A 66 15.77 -24.86 -19.15
CA ALA A 66 16.47 -25.38 -17.99
C ALA A 66 17.41 -24.32 -17.34
N PRO A 67 18.26 -23.58 -18.08
CA PRO A 67 19.06 -22.49 -17.51
C PRO A 67 18.21 -21.43 -16.78
N GLN A 68 17.10 -20.98 -17.37
CA GLN A 68 16.20 -20.02 -16.74
C GLN A 68 15.54 -20.56 -15.48
N LEU A 69 15.25 -21.85 -15.40
CA LEU A 69 14.73 -22.44 -14.16
C LEU A 69 15.78 -22.48 -13.04
N THR A 70 17.08 -22.51 -13.36
CA THR A 70 18.14 -22.57 -12.34
C THR A 70 18.35 -21.27 -11.55
N VAL A 71 17.82 -20.13 -12.02
CA VAL A 71 17.84 -18.90 -11.21
C VAL A 71 16.78 -18.89 -10.11
N VAL A 72 15.85 -19.85 -10.12
CA VAL A 72 14.87 -20.01 -9.03
C VAL A 72 15.56 -20.61 -7.80
N PRO A 73 15.50 -19.95 -6.63
CA PRO A 73 16.02 -20.50 -5.39
C PRO A 73 15.48 -21.92 -5.12
N GLY A 74 16.38 -22.87 -4.88
CA GLY A 74 16.01 -24.27 -4.64
C GLY A 74 15.87 -25.15 -5.89
N ILE A 75 15.96 -24.59 -7.10
CA ILE A 75 16.04 -25.35 -8.37
C ILE A 75 17.49 -25.41 -8.86
N GLY A 76 18.11 -26.58 -8.70
CA GLY A 76 19.42 -26.87 -9.31
C GLY A 76 19.30 -27.37 -10.76
N PRO A 77 20.43 -27.50 -11.49
CA PRO A 77 20.46 -27.93 -12.89
C PRO A 77 19.74 -29.25 -13.17
N GLU A 78 19.89 -30.22 -12.26
CA GLU A 78 19.25 -31.53 -12.36
C GLU A 78 17.72 -31.42 -12.19
N LEU A 79 17.26 -30.58 -11.25
CA LEU A 79 15.83 -30.39 -11.03
C LEU A 79 15.19 -29.64 -12.20
N ALA A 80 15.86 -28.60 -12.71
CA ALA A 80 15.43 -27.88 -13.91
C ALA A 80 15.28 -28.82 -15.12
N ARG A 81 16.25 -29.71 -15.36
CA ARG A 81 16.15 -30.73 -16.41
C ARG A 81 14.94 -31.64 -16.23
N ARG A 82 14.67 -32.08 -15.00
CA ARG A 82 13.51 -32.94 -14.70
C ARG A 82 12.18 -32.23 -14.94
N ILE A 83 12.06 -30.94 -14.59
CA ILE A 83 10.86 -30.14 -14.85
C ILE A 83 10.60 -30.06 -16.36
N VAL A 84 11.63 -29.72 -17.15
CA VAL A 84 11.52 -29.63 -18.62
C VAL A 84 11.19 -30.99 -19.23
N ALA A 85 11.86 -32.06 -18.79
CA ALA A 85 11.58 -33.41 -19.25
C ALA A 85 10.16 -33.87 -18.88
N TYR A 86 9.71 -33.57 -17.66
CA TYR A 86 8.37 -33.90 -17.21
C TYR A 86 7.30 -33.25 -18.09
N ARG A 87 7.39 -31.94 -18.34
CA ARG A 87 6.39 -31.25 -19.19
C ARG A 87 6.46 -31.68 -20.66
N ALA A 88 7.63 -32.09 -21.14
CA ALA A 88 7.79 -32.63 -22.49
C ALA A 88 7.11 -34.00 -22.66
N SER A 89 7.14 -34.86 -21.63
CA SER A 89 6.55 -36.20 -21.68
C SER A 89 5.09 -36.27 -21.22
N ASN A 90 4.67 -35.39 -20.32
CA ASN A 90 3.35 -35.45 -19.66
C ASN A 90 2.42 -34.29 -20.08
N GLY A 91 2.93 -33.32 -20.83
CA GLY A 91 2.25 -32.06 -21.12
C GLY A 91 2.48 -30.98 -20.07
N PRO A 92 1.97 -29.76 -20.30
CA PRO A 92 2.18 -28.63 -19.39
C PRO A 92 1.55 -28.88 -18.01
N PHE A 93 2.15 -28.26 -16.99
CA PHE A 93 1.59 -28.20 -15.65
C PHE A 93 0.32 -27.35 -15.65
N ARG A 94 -0.75 -27.84 -15.01
CA ARG A 94 -2.05 -27.15 -14.95
C ARG A 94 -2.11 -26.19 -13.76
N ASP A 95 -1.39 -26.53 -12.70
CA ASP A 95 -1.19 -25.71 -11.52
C ASP A 95 0.22 -25.94 -10.97
N LEU A 96 0.63 -25.11 -10.00
CA LEU A 96 1.95 -25.26 -9.38
C LEU A 96 2.03 -26.53 -8.51
N ALA A 97 0.91 -27.07 -8.00
CA ALA A 97 0.93 -28.28 -7.18
C ALA A 97 1.31 -29.52 -8.00
N ASP A 98 1.04 -29.52 -9.31
CA ASP A 98 1.51 -30.56 -10.23
C ASP A 98 3.04 -30.73 -10.24
N LEU A 99 3.82 -29.73 -9.78
CA LEU A 99 5.27 -29.83 -9.62
C LEU A 99 5.69 -30.95 -8.65
N GLU A 100 4.85 -31.34 -7.68
CA GLU A 100 5.15 -32.47 -6.78
C GLU A 100 5.26 -33.81 -7.50
N ARG A 101 4.75 -33.91 -8.73
CA ARG A 101 4.93 -35.11 -9.58
C ARG A 101 6.36 -35.22 -10.12
N VAL A 102 7.16 -34.15 -10.03
CA VAL A 102 8.56 -34.15 -10.42
C VAL A 102 9.41 -34.67 -9.26
N ARG A 103 10.12 -35.78 -9.47
CA ARG A 103 11.00 -36.37 -8.45
C ARG A 103 12.02 -35.35 -7.92
N GLY A 104 11.93 -35.07 -6.61
CA GLY A 104 12.78 -34.12 -5.90
C GLY A 104 12.07 -32.84 -5.48
N ILE A 105 10.81 -32.66 -5.87
CA ILE A 105 9.92 -31.62 -5.37
C ILE A 105 8.95 -32.27 -4.40
N GLY A 106 9.08 -31.93 -3.11
CA GLY A 106 8.12 -32.29 -2.08
C GLY A 106 7.39 -31.05 -1.55
N PRO A 107 6.46 -31.22 -0.59
CA PRO A 107 5.60 -30.13 -0.11
C PRO A 107 6.36 -28.91 0.38
N ALA A 108 7.45 -29.11 1.14
CA ALA A 108 8.29 -28.02 1.62
C ALA A 108 8.91 -27.22 0.47
N LYS A 109 9.43 -27.91 -0.55
CA LYS A 109 10.01 -27.25 -1.72
C LYS A 109 8.96 -26.54 -2.55
N LEU A 110 7.79 -27.17 -2.74
CA LEU A 110 6.69 -26.53 -3.46
C LEU A 110 6.29 -25.21 -2.80
N ALA A 111 6.22 -25.17 -1.46
CA ALA A 111 5.87 -23.95 -0.73
C ALA A 111 6.85 -22.81 -1.06
N ASP A 112 8.15 -23.08 -1.07
CA ASP A 112 9.17 -22.09 -1.43
C ASP A 112 9.04 -21.65 -2.90
N LEU A 113 8.82 -22.61 -3.81
CA LEU A 113 8.73 -22.33 -5.26
C LEU A 113 7.55 -21.43 -5.62
N ARG A 114 6.45 -21.45 -4.87
CA ARG A 114 5.27 -20.61 -5.13
C ARG A 114 5.57 -19.10 -5.09
N ALA A 115 6.60 -18.68 -4.38
CA ALA A 115 7.01 -17.27 -4.33
C ALA A 115 7.74 -16.81 -5.60
N TYR A 116 8.29 -17.74 -6.38
CA TYR A 116 9.19 -17.45 -7.50
C TYR A 116 8.67 -17.95 -8.85
N CYS A 117 7.66 -18.80 -8.85
CA CYS A 117 7.21 -19.52 -10.03
C CYS A 117 5.79 -19.13 -10.44
N SER A 118 5.57 -19.07 -11.75
CA SER A 118 4.27 -18.96 -12.40
C SER A 118 4.08 -20.14 -13.37
N LEU A 119 2.90 -20.27 -13.98
CA LEU A 119 2.65 -21.32 -14.98
C LEU A 119 3.27 -21.00 -16.33
#